data_AF-A0A821UY68-F1
#
_entry.id   AF-A0A821UY68-F1
#
_cell.length_a   1.000
_cell.length_b   1.000
_cell.length_c   1.000
_cell.angle_alpha   90.00
_cell.angle_beta   90.00
_cell.angle_gamma   90.00
#
_symmetry.space_group_name_H-M   'P 1'
#
loop_
_entity.id
_entity.type
_entity.pdbx_description
1 polymer ?
#
loop_
_entity_poly.entity_id
_entity_poly.type
_entity_poly.pdbx_seq_one_letter_code
_entity_poly.pdbx_strand_id
1 'polypeptide(L)'
;MLRKVVVGSGLVVLIPSVNAASPIQEAKEPQRPPPMKPSELPIYDAPHAEYGDLVESKSKDNKRSYLRSILQPPVTAIRETFETGVAHTSSLKHRIEDSYHETMDKTDWIVQYLREEENKQARYGAVAMGGLTGFIFGLRGGFIKRVFYATLGTTAMGYVCFPEETKQIMNENGTLAKQYINIAYNFLYGVKPGDPQLEVKLPELSFPKDFSELVDVAVSLASTVKQAVMPPPAKDSEMIFSEKKE
;
A
#
# COMPACT_ATOMS: atom_id res chain seq x y z
N MET A 1 14.81 -1.87 24.58
CA MET A 1 14.78 -0.46 25.01
C MET A 1 13.97 0.32 23.99
N LEU A 2 12.85 0.89 24.44
CA LEU A 2 11.88 1.67 23.65
C LEU A 2 12.25 3.16 23.72
N ARG A 3 11.73 3.94 22.75
CA ARG A 3 11.38 5.39 22.82
C ARG A 3 12.56 6.36 22.58
N LYS A 4 12.47 7.44 21.79
CA LYS A 4 11.35 8.15 21.10
C LYS A 4 11.90 8.89 19.87
N VAL A 5 11.15 8.90 18.77
CA VAL A 5 11.27 9.95 17.74
C VAL A 5 10.25 11.02 18.12
N VAL A 6 10.73 12.22 18.44
CA VAL A 6 9.89 13.40 18.66
C VAL A 6 9.68 14.06 17.29
N VAL A 7 8.49 13.88 16.73
CA VAL A 7 7.99 14.68 15.63
C VAL A 7 7.49 15.99 16.24
N GLY A 8 8.39 16.97 16.32
CA GLY A 8 8.09 18.32 16.77
C GLY A 8 7.71 19.20 15.59
N SER A 9 6.41 19.40 15.42
CA SER A 9 5.81 20.44 14.59
C SER A 9 6.35 21.82 15.01
N GLY A 10 7.24 22.39 14.22
CA GLY A 10 7.70 23.76 14.37
C GLY A 10 7.73 24.41 12.99
N LEU A 11 6.72 25.23 12.69
CA LEU A 11 6.73 26.16 11.57
C LEU A 11 7.92 27.12 11.76
N VAL A 12 9.06 26.79 11.16
CA VAL A 12 10.18 27.73 11.03
C VAL A 12 9.76 28.75 9.98
N VAL A 13 9.29 29.90 10.45
CA VAL A 13 9.08 31.08 9.61
C VAL A 13 10.47 31.52 9.13
N LEU A 14 10.79 31.21 7.88
CA LEU A 14 11.95 31.74 7.18
C LEU A 14 11.71 33.22 6.90
N ILE A 15 12.16 34.09 7.81
CA ILE A 15 12.28 35.52 7.54
C ILE A 15 13.63 35.72 6.85
N PRO A 16 13.69 36.06 5.55
CA PRO A 16 14.96 36.35 4.92
C PRO A 16 15.51 37.65 5.50
N SER A 17 16.62 37.59 6.24
CA SER A 17 17.39 38.78 6.59
C SER A 17 18.22 39.20 5.38
N VAL A 18 17.82 40.28 4.71
CA VAL A 18 18.61 40.89 3.65
C VAL A 18 19.68 41.76 4.32
N ASN A 19 20.93 41.30 4.31
CA ASN A 19 22.07 42.18 4.56
C ASN A 19 22.27 43.04 3.30
N ALA A 20 22.08 44.35 3.44
CA ALA A 20 22.42 45.29 2.39
C ALA A 20 23.94 45.24 2.16
N ALA A 21 24.36 44.84 0.96
CA ALA A 21 25.75 44.95 0.53
C ALA A 21 26.16 46.43 0.55
N SER A 22 27.41 46.71 0.93
CA SER A 22 27.99 48.05 0.79
C SER A 22 27.85 48.52 -0.65
N PRO A 23 27.55 49.81 -0.91
CA PRO A 23 27.38 50.30 -2.27
C PRO A 23 28.65 50.03 -3.06
N ILE A 24 28.52 49.25 -4.13
CA ILE A 24 29.53 49.13 -5.18
C ILE A 24 29.71 50.56 -5.69
N GLN A 25 30.95 51.06 -5.71
CA GLN A 25 31.27 52.37 -6.28
C GLN A 25 30.60 52.47 -7.65
N GLU A 26 29.65 53.40 -7.78
CA GLU A 26 28.90 53.60 -9.01
C GLU A 26 29.88 53.81 -10.15
N ALA A 27 29.88 52.89 -11.12
CA ALA A 27 30.45 53.15 -12.42
C ALA A 27 29.73 54.40 -12.95
N LYS A 28 30.47 55.50 -13.11
CA LYS A 28 29.97 56.81 -13.53
C LYS A 28 28.98 56.63 -14.68
N GLU A 29 27.70 56.89 -14.44
CA GLU A 29 26.69 56.75 -15.48
C GLU A 29 27.11 57.59 -16.71
N PRO A 30 27.13 57.00 -17.92
CA PRO A 30 27.42 57.72 -19.15
C PRO A 30 26.56 58.97 -19.27
N GLN A 31 27.24 60.11 -19.30
CA GLN A 31 26.59 61.40 -19.51
C GLN A 31 26.11 61.47 -20.95
N ARG A 32 25.00 62.19 -21.17
CA ARG A 32 24.44 62.38 -22.50
C ARG A 32 25.53 62.94 -23.43
N PRO A 33 25.94 62.21 -24.47
CA PRO A 33 26.98 62.69 -25.36
C PRO A 33 26.50 63.94 -26.13
N PRO A 34 27.40 64.88 -26.42
CA PRO A 34 27.07 66.08 -27.19
C PRO A 34 26.61 65.70 -28.62
N PRO A 35 25.77 66.51 -29.26
CA PRO A 35 25.32 66.26 -30.63
C PRO A 35 26.51 66.37 -31.62
N MET A 36 26.74 65.33 -32.42
CA MET A 36 27.79 65.26 -33.45
C MET A 36 27.24 64.86 -34.82
N LYS A 37 27.96 65.17 -35.90
CA LYS A 37 27.57 64.77 -37.27
C LYS A 37 27.93 63.30 -37.53
N PRO A 38 27.28 62.62 -38.49
CA PRO A 38 27.61 61.24 -38.87
C PRO A 38 29.10 61.00 -39.23
N SER A 39 29.77 62.02 -39.77
CA SER A 39 31.19 61.98 -40.14
C SER A 39 32.16 62.13 -38.96
N GLU A 40 31.65 62.52 -37.79
CA GLU A 40 32.44 62.81 -36.57
C GLU A 40 32.30 61.70 -35.53
N LEU A 41 31.67 60.57 -35.90
CA LEU A 41 31.55 59.42 -35.01
C LEU A 41 32.90 58.76 -34.79
N PRO A 42 33.29 58.46 -33.54
CA PRO A 42 34.47 57.66 -33.28
C PRO A 42 34.28 56.26 -33.87
N ILE A 43 35.32 55.73 -34.52
CA ILE A 43 35.28 54.42 -35.17
C ILE A 43 35.35 53.28 -34.13
N TYR A 44 36.01 53.53 -33.00
CA TYR A 44 36.28 52.52 -31.97
C TYR A 44 35.53 52.75 -30.66
N ASP A 45 35.03 53.97 -30.42
CA ASP A 45 34.24 54.32 -29.22
C ASP A 45 32.81 54.65 -29.63
N ALA A 46 31.82 54.07 -28.97
CA ALA A 46 30.41 54.25 -29.30
C ALA A 46 29.62 54.90 -28.16
N PRO A 47 29.95 56.16 -27.77
CA PRO A 47 29.33 56.81 -26.61
C PRO A 47 27.81 57.00 -26.77
N HIS A 48 27.32 57.14 -28.01
CA HIS A 48 25.89 57.21 -28.31
C HIS A 48 25.17 55.86 -28.21
N ALA A 49 25.86 54.75 -28.50
CA ALA A 49 25.31 53.41 -28.36
C ALA A 49 25.22 53.03 -26.88
N GLU A 50 26.29 53.26 -26.12
CA GLU A 50 26.33 53.03 -24.67
C GLU A 50 25.25 53.86 -23.94
N TYR A 51 25.08 55.13 -24.30
CA TYR A 51 24.00 55.96 -23.75
C TYR A 51 22.61 55.48 -24.19
N GLY A 52 22.47 55.00 -25.43
CA GLY A 52 21.23 54.40 -25.95
C GLY A 52 20.81 53.17 -25.15
N ASP A 53 21.74 52.26 -24.89
CA ASP A 53 21.53 51.05 -24.08
C ASP A 53 21.12 51.38 -22.63
N LEU A 54 21.66 52.48 -22.08
CA LEU A 54 21.29 52.98 -20.76
C LEU A 54 19.89 53.58 -20.72
N VAL A 55 19.53 54.37 -21.73
CA VAL A 55 18.17 54.91 -21.84
C VAL A 55 17.17 53.76 -22.03
N GLU A 56 17.53 52.76 -22.84
CA GLU A 56 16.69 51.58 -23.07
C GLU A 56 16.52 50.77 -21.78
N SER A 57 17.61 50.49 -21.05
CA SER A 57 17.56 49.77 -19.78
C SER A 57 16.77 50.54 -18.70
N LYS A 58 16.98 51.85 -18.54
CA LYS A 58 16.17 52.70 -17.64
C LYS A 58 14.69 52.74 -18.05
N SER A 59 14.38 52.72 -19.34
CA SER A 59 12.99 52.68 -19.82
C SER A 59 12.31 51.32 -19.55
N LYS A 60 13.06 50.22 -19.65
CA LYS A 60 12.61 48.87 -19.33
C LYS A 60 12.39 48.70 -17.83
N ASP A 61 13.20 49.35 -17.01
CA ASP A 61 13.07 49.34 -15.56
C ASP A 61 11.85 50.17 -15.09
N ASN A 62 11.63 51.35 -15.67
CA ASN A 62 10.44 52.19 -15.41
C ASN A 62 9.10 51.52 -15.79
N LYS A 63 9.11 50.56 -16.73
CA LYS A 63 7.92 49.78 -17.13
C LYS A 63 7.58 48.65 -16.15
N ARG A 64 8.47 48.33 -15.20
CA ARG A 64 8.14 47.41 -14.11
C ARG A 64 7.35 48.20 -13.07
N SER A 65 6.03 48.21 -13.22
CA SER A 65 5.15 48.74 -12.18
C SER A 65 5.56 48.16 -10.82
N TYR A 66 5.62 48.98 -9.76
CA TYR A 66 5.95 48.56 -8.40
C TYR A 66 5.16 47.32 -7.94
N LEU A 67 3.91 47.21 -8.40
CA LEU A 67 3.06 46.04 -8.17
C LEU A 67 3.60 44.77 -8.84
N ARG A 68 4.18 44.89 -10.05
CA ARG A 68 4.76 43.76 -10.78
C ARG A 68 6.03 43.24 -10.11
N SER A 69 6.91 44.11 -9.60
CA SER A 69 8.13 43.67 -8.91
C SER A 69 7.84 42.96 -7.59
N ILE A 70 6.78 43.35 -6.88
CA ILE A 70 6.34 42.69 -5.64
C ILE A 70 5.61 41.37 -5.92
N LEU A 71 4.75 41.32 -6.95
CA LEU A 71 3.91 40.15 -7.22
C LEU A 71 4.60 39.08 -8.07
N GLN A 72 5.64 39.42 -8.83
CA GLN A 72 6.33 38.45 -9.69
C GLN A 72 7.05 37.34 -8.89
N PRO A 73 7.84 37.61 -7.84
CA PRO A 73 8.50 36.56 -7.07
C PRO A 73 7.56 35.50 -6.48
N PRO A 74 6.45 35.86 -5.79
CA PRO A 74 5.57 34.84 -5.22
C PRO A 74 4.79 34.07 -6.29
N VAL A 75 4.35 34.72 -7.36
CA VAL A 75 3.62 34.05 -8.46
C VAL A 75 4.55 33.08 -9.20
N THR A 76 5.80 33.47 -9.44
CA THR A 76 6.80 32.59 -10.04
C THR A 76 7.13 31.42 -9.11
N ALA A 77 7.29 31.64 -7.81
CA ALA A 77 7.54 30.56 -6.85
C ALA A 77 6.38 29.54 -6.80
N ILE A 78 5.12 30.02 -6.79
CA ILE A 78 3.94 29.13 -6.85
C ILE A 78 3.91 28.35 -8.16
N ARG A 79 4.22 29.00 -9.29
CA ARG A 79 4.27 28.33 -10.59
C ARG A 79 5.35 27.26 -10.63
N GLU A 80 6.56 27.57 -10.19
CA GLU A 80 7.69 26.63 -10.18
C GLU A 80 7.43 25.43 -9.26
N THR A 81 6.87 25.66 -8.07
CA THR A 81 6.50 24.57 -7.16
C THR A 81 5.40 23.69 -7.73
N PHE A 82 4.42 24.28 -8.43
CA PHE A 82 3.38 23.53 -9.10
C PHE A 82 3.91 22.72 -10.27
N GLU A 83 4.71 23.32 -11.16
CA GLU A 83 5.33 22.64 -12.30
C GLU A 83 6.24 21.50 -11.83
N THR A 84 7.02 21.72 -10.76
CA THR A 84 7.87 20.71 -10.13
C THR A 84 7.03 19.58 -9.51
N GLY A 85 5.95 19.91 -8.80
CA GLY A 85 5.03 18.92 -8.21
C GLY A 85 4.34 18.05 -9.26
N VAL A 86 3.91 18.64 -10.38
CA VAL A 86 3.30 17.92 -11.50
C VAL A 86 4.32 17.02 -12.18
N ALA A 87 5.54 17.51 -12.44
CA ALA A 87 6.62 16.72 -13.04
C ALA A 87 7.07 15.55 -12.16
N HIS A 88 7.11 15.73 -10.84
CA HIS A 88 7.40 14.64 -9.91
C HIS A 88 6.27 13.61 -9.85
N THR A 89 5.01 14.03 -9.97
CA THR A 89 3.87 13.12 -9.96
C THR A 89 3.86 12.24 -11.21
N SER A 90 4.10 12.80 -12.40
CA SER A 90 4.13 12.04 -13.64
C SER A 90 5.30 11.05 -13.70
N SER A 91 6.49 11.48 -13.26
CA SER A 91 7.67 10.60 -13.18
C SER A 91 7.54 9.51 -12.12
N LEU A 92 6.90 9.78 -10.98
CA LEU A 92 6.64 8.76 -9.96
C LEU A 92 5.59 7.75 -10.42
N LYS A 93 4.54 8.22 -11.10
CA LYS A 93 3.51 7.34 -11.69
C LYS A 93 4.14 6.33 -12.64
N HIS A 94 4.99 6.80 -13.57
CA HIS A 94 5.63 5.91 -14.54
C HIS A 94 6.54 4.88 -13.85
N ARG A 95 7.32 5.28 -12.84
CA ARG A 95 8.15 4.34 -12.05
C ARG A 95 7.33 3.29 -11.32
N ILE A 96 6.20 3.66 -10.75
CA ILE A 96 5.30 2.73 -10.05
C ILE A 96 4.70 1.75 -11.06
N GLU A 97 4.25 2.24 -12.21
CA GLU A 97 3.69 1.42 -13.28
C GLU A 97 4.72 0.44 -13.82
N ASP A 98 5.93 0.90 -14.14
CA ASP A 98 7.02 0.06 -14.63
C ASP A 98 7.43 -0.99 -13.59
N SER A 99 7.58 -0.58 -12.33
CA SER A 99 7.92 -1.50 -11.23
C SER A 99 6.79 -2.52 -10.96
N TYR A 100 5.54 -2.11 -11.11
CA TYR A 100 4.40 -3.00 -10.96
C TYR A 100 4.38 -4.07 -12.06
N HIS A 101 4.54 -3.67 -13.31
CA HIS A 101 4.59 -4.62 -14.42
C HIS A 101 5.81 -5.55 -14.31
N GLU A 102 6.99 -5.00 -14.02
CA GLU A 102 8.21 -5.80 -13.86
C GLU A 102 8.10 -6.79 -12.69
N THR A 103 7.47 -6.40 -11.58
CA THR A 103 7.27 -7.33 -10.44
C THR A 103 6.25 -8.41 -10.75
N MET A 104 5.18 -8.11 -11.47
CA MET A 104 4.22 -9.12 -11.92
C MET A 104 4.89 -10.12 -12.86
N ASP A 105 5.63 -9.64 -13.86
CA ASP A 105 6.33 -10.50 -14.84
C ASP A 105 7.35 -11.42 -14.15
N LYS A 106 8.13 -10.89 -13.20
CA LYS A 106 9.07 -11.68 -12.41
C LYS A 106 8.35 -12.70 -11.52
N THR A 107 7.20 -12.35 -10.95
CA THR A 107 6.42 -13.26 -10.11
C THR A 107 5.86 -14.40 -10.95
N ASP A 108 5.31 -14.11 -12.12
CA ASP A 108 4.79 -15.12 -13.05
C ASP A 108 5.88 -16.07 -13.51
N TRP A 109 7.07 -15.54 -13.83
CA TRP A 109 8.22 -16.36 -14.18
C TRP A 109 8.65 -17.28 -13.02
N ILE A 110 8.71 -16.78 -11.78
CA ILE A 110 9.03 -17.60 -10.60
C ILE A 110 7.99 -18.69 -10.39
N VAL A 111 6.70 -18.36 -10.50
CA VAL A 111 5.61 -19.32 -10.34
C VAL A 111 5.70 -20.40 -11.43
N GLN A 112 5.96 -20.02 -12.67
CA GLN A 112 6.14 -20.97 -13.78
C GLN A 112 7.37 -21.86 -13.55
N TYR A 113 8.51 -21.28 -13.14
CA TYR A 113 9.73 -22.02 -12.82
C TYR A 113 9.53 -23.03 -11.69
N LEU A 114 8.82 -22.63 -10.63
CA LEU A 114 8.46 -23.52 -9.53
C LEU A 114 7.47 -24.60 -9.97
N ARG A 115 6.65 -24.38 -11.00
CA ARG A 115 5.71 -25.38 -11.53
C ARG A 115 6.32 -26.30 -12.59
N GLU A 116 7.58 -26.12 -12.95
CA GLU A 116 8.31 -26.98 -13.90
C GLU A 116 8.76 -28.28 -13.24
N GLU A 117 8.48 -29.44 -13.85
CA GLU A 117 8.58 -30.75 -13.18
C GLU A 117 10.03 -31.13 -12.81
N GLU A 118 11.01 -30.57 -13.51
CA GLU A 118 12.43 -30.83 -13.32
C GLU A 118 12.95 -30.33 -11.96
N ASN A 119 12.33 -29.29 -11.38
CA ASN A 119 12.84 -28.58 -10.19
C ASN A 119 12.17 -29.02 -8.88
N LYS A 120 11.95 -30.32 -8.67
CA LYS A 120 11.24 -30.85 -7.48
C LYS A 120 11.86 -30.38 -6.15
N GLN A 121 13.19 -30.29 -6.07
CA GLN A 121 13.89 -29.82 -4.85
C GLN A 121 13.59 -28.35 -4.52
N ALA A 122 13.53 -27.48 -5.54
CA ALA A 122 13.22 -26.07 -5.37
C ALA A 122 11.79 -25.86 -4.86
N ARG A 123 10.83 -26.68 -5.31
CA ARG A 123 9.45 -26.65 -4.84
C ARG A 123 9.32 -26.96 -3.36
N TYR A 124 9.94 -28.05 -2.91
CA TYR A 124 9.92 -28.40 -1.48
C TYR A 124 10.63 -27.35 -0.62
N GLY A 125 11.72 -26.78 -1.12
CA GLY A 125 12.39 -25.65 -0.48
C GLY A 125 11.49 -24.42 -0.35
N ALA A 126 10.76 -24.08 -1.40
CA ALA A 126 9.80 -22.98 -1.39
C ALA A 126 8.67 -23.22 -0.37
N VAL A 127 8.10 -24.42 -0.34
CA VAL A 127 7.07 -24.80 0.65
C VAL A 127 7.59 -24.71 2.08
N ALA A 128 8.80 -25.19 2.34
CA ALA A 128 9.45 -25.08 3.64
C ALA A 128 9.68 -23.61 4.03
N MET A 129 10.11 -22.77 3.09
CA MET A 129 10.23 -21.32 3.32
C MET A 129 8.88 -20.65 3.59
N GLY A 130 7.80 -21.08 2.95
CA GLY A 130 6.43 -20.64 3.25
C GLY A 130 6.04 -20.98 4.69
N GLY A 131 6.34 -22.19 5.15
CA GLY A 131 6.11 -22.61 6.53
C GLY A 131 6.94 -21.85 7.56
N LEU A 132 8.22 -21.63 7.29
CA LEU A 132 9.10 -20.82 8.14
C LEU A 132 8.65 -19.37 8.21
N THR A 133 8.25 -18.80 7.08
CA THR A 133 7.70 -17.43 7.02
C THR A 133 6.43 -17.34 7.86
N GLY A 134 5.50 -18.28 7.72
CA GLY A 134 4.32 -18.40 8.58
C GLY A 134 4.69 -18.52 10.06
N PHE A 135 5.66 -19.37 10.40
CA PHE A 135 6.13 -19.54 11.76
C PHE A 135 6.67 -18.21 12.35
N ILE A 136 7.45 -17.45 11.57
CA ILE A 136 7.99 -16.14 11.96
C ILE A 136 6.85 -15.15 12.26
N PHE A 137 5.83 -15.08 11.41
CA PHE A 137 4.63 -14.27 11.67
C PHE A 137 3.88 -14.72 12.93
N GLY A 138 3.91 -16.03 13.23
CA GLY A 138 3.32 -16.61 14.43
C GLY A 138 4.11 -16.42 15.73
N LEU A 139 5.37 -15.96 15.69
CA LEU A 139 6.26 -15.89 16.87
C LEU A 139 5.73 -15.04 18.02
N ARG A 140 4.98 -13.97 17.68
CA ARG A 140 4.34 -13.06 18.65
C ARG A 140 3.25 -13.77 19.47
N GLY A 141 2.74 -14.91 18.99
CA GLY A 141 1.73 -15.73 19.67
C GLY A 141 2.32 -16.86 20.51
N GLY A 142 1.43 -17.57 21.23
CA GLY A 142 1.74 -18.84 21.89
C GLY A 142 1.96 -19.99 20.91
N PHE A 143 2.25 -21.19 21.43
CA PHE A 143 2.58 -22.37 20.63
C PHE A 143 1.53 -22.69 19.55
N ILE A 144 0.24 -22.66 19.89
CA ILE A 144 -0.85 -22.97 18.95
C ILE A 144 -0.88 -21.99 17.77
N LYS A 145 -0.68 -20.68 18.03
CA LYS A 145 -0.63 -19.67 16.96
C LYS A 145 0.56 -19.93 16.05
N ARG A 146 1.72 -20.26 16.60
CA ARG A 146 2.93 -20.56 15.80
C ARG A 146 2.69 -21.73 14.85
N VAL A 147 2.10 -22.81 15.34
CA VAL A 147 1.75 -23.98 14.52
C VAL A 147 0.73 -23.59 13.46
N PHE A 148 -0.34 -22.88 13.83
CA PHE A 148 -1.39 -22.46 12.90
C PHE A 148 -0.86 -21.56 11.76
N TYR A 149 -0.05 -20.55 12.07
CA TYR A 149 0.52 -19.69 11.05
C TYR A 149 1.56 -20.42 10.19
N ALA A 150 2.34 -21.32 10.77
CA ALA A 150 3.26 -22.17 10.02
C ALA A 150 2.49 -23.07 9.04
N THR A 151 1.46 -23.78 9.50
CA THR A 151 0.63 -24.64 8.63
C THR A 151 -0.05 -23.83 7.54
N LEU A 152 -0.55 -22.63 7.85
CA LEU A 152 -1.16 -21.74 6.87
C LEU A 152 -0.15 -21.28 5.80
N GLY A 153 1.07 -20.91 6.21
CA GLY A 153 2.15 -20.54 5.29
C GLY A 153 2.60 -21.70 4.40
N THR A 154 2.79 -22.88 4.99
CA THR A 154 3.14 -24.10 4.24
C THR A 154 2.04 -24.47 3.25
N THR A 155 0.77 -24.40 3.67
CA THR A 155 -0.38 -24.74 2.82
C THR A 155 -0.54 -23.75 1.67
N ALA A 156 -0.41 -22.45 1.94
CA ALA A 156 -0.49 -21.41 0.91
C ALA A 156 0.61 -21.59 -0.14
N MET A 157 1.86 -21.82 0.30
CA MET A 157 2.96 -22.04 -0.65
C MET A 157 2.87 -23.40 -1.34
N GLY A 158 2.39 -24.43 -0.64
CA GLY A 158 2.09 -25.75 -1.19
C GLY A 158 1.06 -25.68 -2.32
N TYR A 159 0.02 -24.86 -2.17
CA TYR A 159 -0.97 -24.63 -3.22
C TYR A 159 -0.37 -23.99 -4.47
N VAL A 160 0.54 -23.02 -4.32
CA VAL A 160 1.19 -22.34 -5.44
C VAL A 160 2.12 -23.31 -6.20
N CYS A 161 2.92 -24.11 -5.47
CA CYS A 161 3.91 -25.03 -6.03
C CYS A 161 3.33 -26.37 -6.51
N PHE A 162 2.28 -26.88 -5.84
CA PHE A 162 1.67 -28.19 -6.08
C PHE A 162 0.12 -28.10 -6.05
N PRO A 163 -0.50 -27.42 -7.04
CA PRO A 163 -1.94 -27.16 -7.02
C PRO A 163 -2.78 -28.44 -7.08
N GLU A 164 -2.38 -29.44 -7.85
CA GLU A 164 -3.17 -30.68 -8.02
C GLU A 164 -3.04 -31.62 -6.82
N GLU A 165 -1.83 -31.82 -6.30
CA GLU A 165 -1.61 -32.62 -5.08
C GLU A 165 -2.31 -31.97 -3.88
N THR A 166 -2.23 -30.65 -3.75
CA THR A 166 -2.86 -29.92 -2.64
C THR A 166 -4.39 -30.02 -2.69
N LYS A 167 -5.00 -29.97 -3.88
CA LYS A 167 -6.45 -30.19 -4.05
C LYS A 167 -6.89 -31.59 -3.63
N GLN A 168 -6.16 -32.62 -4.05
CA GLN A 168 -6.46 -34.01 -3.69
C GLN A 168 -6.37 -34.22 -2.18
N ILE A 169 -5.25 -33.80 -1.59
CA ILE A 169 -5.00 -33.90 -0.15
C ILE A 169 -6.07 -33.16 0.65
N MET A 170 -6.50 -31.97 0.21
CA MET A 170 -7.54 -31.21 0.91
C MET A 170 -8.91 -31.89 0.85
N ASN A 171 -9.30 -32.44 -0.31
CA ASN A 171 -10.58 -33.14 -0.45
C ASN A 171 -10.62 -34.40 0.42
N GLU A 172 -9.56 -35.21 0.36
CA GLU A 172 -9.43 -36.43 1.17
C GLU A 172 -9.42 -36.10 2.67
N ASN A 173 -8.57 -35.17 3.09
CA ASN A 173 -8.48 -34.76 4.49
C ASN A 173 -9.73 -34.02 4.97
N GLY A 174 -10.44 -33.31 4.10
CA GLY A 174 -11.69 -32.62 4.43
C GLY A 174 -12.78 -33.59 4.86
N THR A 175 -12.92 -34.74 4.17
CA THR A 175 -13.89 -35.77 4.57
C THR A 175 -13.54 -36.41 5.91
N LEU A 176 -12.26 -36.73 6.14
CA LEU A 176 -11.78 -37.28 7.41
C LEU A 176 -11.93 -36.27 8.56
N ALA A 177 -11.59 -34.99 8.32
CA ALA A 177 -11.73 -33.94 9.32
C ALA A 177 -13.18 -33.78 9.78
N LYS A 178 -14.15 -33.85 8.85
CA LYS A 178 -15.58 -33.83 9.20
C LYS A 178 -15.96 -34.99 10.11
N GLN A 179 -15.47 -36.20 9.83
CA GLN A 179 -15.73 -37.37 10.68
C GLN A 179 -15.15 -37.17 12.08
N TYR A 180 -13.89 -36.74 12.20
CA TYR A 180 -13.26 -36.50 13.50
C TYR A 180 -13.96 -35.40 14.30
N ILE A 181 -14.40 -34.32 13.65
CA ILE A 181 -15.13 -33.24 14.30
C ILE A 181 -16.48 -33.76 14.81
N ASN A 182 -17.23 -34.54 14.02
CA ASN A 182 -18.48 -35.14 14.45
C ASN A 182 -18.27 -36.10 15.63
N ILE A 183 -17.22 -36.92 15.61
CA ILE A 183 -16.89 -37.84 16.72
C ILE A 183 -16.56 -37.02 17.99
N ALA A 184 -15.71 -36.00 17.88
CA ALA A 184 -15.33 -35.16 19.01
C ALA A 184 -16.54 -34.39 19.57
N TYR A 185 -17.43 -33.93 18.70
CA TYR A 185 -18.67 -33.26 19.08
C TYR A 185 -19.60 -34.20 19.85
N ASN A 186 -19.85 -35.39 19.32
CA ASN A 186 -20.67 -36.41 20.00
C ASN A 186 -20.05 -36.83 21.35
N PHE A 187 -18.71 -36.88 21.45
CA PHE A 187 -18.02 -37.18 22.70
C PHE A 187 -18.16 -36.07 23.74
N LEU A 188 -18.04 -34.80 23.34
CA LEU A 188 -18.19 -33.64 24.24
C LEU A 188 -19.59 -33.58 24.86
N TYR A 189 -20.60 -33.95 24.08
CA TYR A 189 -22.00 -34.00 24.51
C TYR A 189 -22.42 -35.31 25.19
N GLY A 190 -21.52 -36.31 25.28
CA GLY A 190 -21.75 -37.54 26.04
C GLY A 190 -22.81 -38.47 25.43
N VAL A 191 -22.99 -38.43 24.10
CA VAL A 191 -23.95 -39.27 23.37
C VAL A 191 -23.54 -40.75 23.51
N LYS A 192 -24.45 -41.60 23.98
CA LYS A 192 -24.19 -43.03 24.16
C LYS A 192 -24.36 -43.77 22.83
N PRO A 193 -23.68 -44.92 22.62
CA PRO A 193 -23.90 -45.74 21.44
C PRO A 193 -25.35 -46.22 21.39
N GLY A 194 -26.20 -45.58 20.57
CA GLY A 194 -27.63 -45.88 20.44
C GLY A 194 -28.54 -44.65 20.28
N ASP A 195 -28.08 -43.47 20.68
CA ASP A 195 -28.81 -42.20 20.50
C ASP A 195 -28.59 -41.61 19.09
N PRO A 196 -29.51 -40.77 18.56
CA PRO A 196 -29.34 -40.16 17.25
C PRO A 196 -28.08 -39.29 17.22
N GLN A 197 -27.17 -39.58 16.27
CA GLN A 197 -25.91 -38.85 16.12
C GLN A 197 -26.19 -37.39 15.79
N LEU A 198 -25.58 -36.47 16.55
CA LEU A 198 -25.66 -35.06 16.24
C LEU A 198 -24.65 -34.76 15.13
N GLU A 199 -25.15 -34.60 13.91
CA GLU A 199 -24.32 -34.29 12.74
C GLU A 199 -24.12 -32.78 12.61
N VAL A 200 -22.87 -32.34 12.70
CA VAL A 200 -22.52 -30.96 12.35
C VAL A 200 -22.40 -30.88 10.83
N LYS A 201 -23.32 -30.16 10.18
CA LYS A 201 -23.24 -29.85 8.75
C LYS A 201 -22.12 -28.85 8.50
N LEU A 202 -20.89 -29.34 8.46
CA LEU A 202 -19.73 -28.55 8.05
C LEU A 202 -19.76 -28.40 6.52
N PRO A 203 -19.59 -27.17 5.99
CA PRO A 203 -19.39 -26.98 4.56
C PRO A 203 -18.20 -27.81 4.09
N GLU A 204 -18.26 -28.31 2.85
CA GLU A 204 -17.10 -28.96 2.25
C GLU A 204 -15.94 -27.97 2.17
N LEU A 205 -14.78 -28.37 2.70
CA LEU A 205 -13.53 -27.61 2.58
C LEU A 205 -13.01 -27.74 1.14
N SER A 206 -13.77 -27.23 0.18
CA SER A 206 -13.21 -26.93 -1.14
C SER A 206 -12.41 -25.64 -1.03
N PHE A 207 -11.26 -25.57 -1.71
CA PHE A 207 -10.50 -24.33 -1.78
C PHE A 207 -11.39 -23.22 -2.37
N PRO A 208 -11.67 -22.15 -1.60
CA PRO A 208 -12.42 -21.03 -2.10
C PRO A 208 -11.61 -20.35 -3.20
N LYS A 209 -12.25 -20.12 -4.34
CA LYS A 209 -11.59 -19.46 -5.47
C LYS A 209 -11.45 -17.97 -5.20
N ASP A 210 -12.35 -17.43 -4.36
CA ASP A 210 -12.43 -16.02 -4.04
C ASP A 210 -12.41 -15.73 -2.53
N PHE A 211 -11.96 -14.53 -2.17
CA PHE A 211 -12.00 -14.04 -0.79
C PHE A 211 -13.43 -13.89 -0.25
N SER A 212 -14.42 -13.66 -1.12
CA SER A 212 -15.84 -13.64 -0.74
C SER A 212 -16.30 -15.02 -0.27
N GLU A 213 -15.94 -16.08 -1.01
CA GLU A 213 -16.24 -17.46 -0.60
C GLU A 213 -15.55 -17.81 0.72
N LEU A 214 -14.34 -17.31 0.98
CA LEU A 214 -13.70 -17.45 2.30
C LEU A 214 -14.50 -16.80 3.42
N VAL A 215 -14.98 -15.58 3.20
CA VAL A 215 -15.78 -14.86 4.20
C VAL A 215 -17.10 -15.59 4.43
N ASP A 216 -17.76 -16.07 3.38
CA ASP A 216 -19.02 -16.81 3.48
C ASP A 216 -18.83 -18.15 4.19
N VAL A 217 -17.75 -18.87 3.89
CA VAL A 217 -17.37 -20.10 4.60
C VAL A 217 -17.06 -19.80 6.07
N ALA A 218 -16.36 -18.70 6.37
CA ALA A 218 -16.06 -18.30 7.75
C ALA A 218 -17.32 -17.88 8.53
N VAL A 219 -18.23 -17.14 7.90
CA VAL A 219 -19.51 -16.72 8.47
C VAL A 219 -20.41 -17.92 8.73
N SER A 220 -20.51 -18.83 7.75
CA SER A 220 -21.29 -20.07 7.92
C SER A 220 -20.70 -20.94 9.03
N LEU A 221 -19.38 -21.16 9.07
CA LEU A 221 -18.71 -21.86 10.17
C LEU A 221 -18.97 -21.20 11.53
N ALA A 222 -18.86 -19.87 11.61
CA ALA A 222 -19.14 -19.13 12.84
C ALA A 222 -20.59 -19.32 13.29
N SER A 223 -21.55 -19.31 12.35
CA SER A 223 -22.96 -19.54 12.63
C SER A 223 -23.23 -20.97 13.11
N THR A 224 -22.60 -21.98 12.48
CA THR A 224 -22.73 -23.39 12.87
C THR A 224 -22.12 -23.64 14.24
N VAL A 225 -20.94 -23.07 14.53
CA VAL A 225 -20.31 -23.16 15.86
C VAL A 225 -21.18 -22.45 16.91
N LYS A 226 -21.72 -21.27 16.60
CA LYS A 226 -22.66 -20.58 17.50
C LYS A 226 -23.89 -21.44 17.80
N GLN A 227 -24.46 -22.06 16.78
CA GLN A 227 -25.62 -22.95 16.93
C GLN A 227 -25.27 -24.25 17.68
N ALA A 228 -24.03 -24.73 17.56
CA ALA A 228 -23.55 -25.94 18.23
C ALA A 228 -23.09 -25.69 19.69
N VAL A 229 -22.77 -24.46 20.06
CA VAL A 229 -22.39 -24.06 21.44
C VAL A 229 -23.59 -23.55 22.23
N MET A 230 -24.59 -22.96 21.57
CA MET A 230 -25.87 -22.66 22.21
C MET A 230 -26.67 -23.96 22.34
N PRO A 231 -27.29 -24.25 23.49
CA PRO A 231 -28.14 -25.43 23.63
C PRO A 231 -29.23 -25.38 22.55
N PRO A 232 -29.63 -26.53 21.98
CA PRO A 232 -30.81 -26.55 21.13
C PRO A 232 -31.96 -25.91 21.91
N PRO A 233 -32.80 -25.04 21.29
CA PRO A 233 -34.00 -24.55 21.95
C PRO A 233 -34.76 -25.79 22.41
N ALA A 234 -34.94 -25.93 23.73
CA ALA A 234 -35.67 -27.02 24.32
C ALA A 234 -37.03 -27.07 23.61
N LYS A 235 -37.25 -28.13 22.83
CA LYS A 235 -38.59 -28.48 22.35
C LYS A 235 -39.40 -29.09 23.50
N ASP A 236 -39.44 -28.41 24.63
CA ASP A 236 -40.20 -28.82 25.81
C ASP A 236 -41.04 -27.63 26.26
N SER A 237 -42.10 -27.30 25.51
CA SER A 237 -43.27 -26.54 26.02
C SER A 237 -44.38 -26.31 24.98
N GLU A 238 -44.64 -27.27 24.10
CA GLU A 238 -45.91 -27.27 23.31
C GLU A 238 -46.60 -28.63 23.37
N MET A 239 -46.77 -29.21 24.56
CA MET A 239 -47.70 -30.34 24.78
C MET A 239 -48.28 -30.38 26.20
N ILE A 240 -48.67 -29.25 26.81
CA ILE A 240 -49.59 -29.28 27.97
C ILE A 240 -50.47 -28.02 27.97
N PHE A 241 -51.37 -27.87 26.99
CA PHE A 241 -52.55 -26.99 27.16
C PHE A 241 -53.69 -27.34 26.19
N SER A 242 -54.10 -28.60 26.14
CA SER A 242 -55.36 -28.95 25.46
C SER A 242 -56.01 -30.20 26.06
N GLU A 243 -56.12 -30.28 27.39
CA GLU A 243 -57.03 -31.26 28.01
C GLU A 243 -57.45 -30.80 29.40
N LYS A 244 -58.44 -29.90 29.44
CA LYS A 244 -59.52 -29.85 30.44
C LYS A 244 -60.32 -28.56 30.27
N LYS A 245 -61.46 -28.67 29.61
CA LYS A 245 -62.68 -27.94 29.93
C LYS A 245 -63.86 -28.86 29.65
N GLU A 246 -64.46 -29.35 30.73
CA GLU A 246 -65.92 -29.41 30.84
C GLU A 246 -66.54 -28.04 30.50
#